data_AF-A0A1Y1MU25-F1
#
_entry.id   AF-A0A1Y1MU25-F1
#
_cell.length_a   1.000
_cell.length_b   1.000
_cell.length_c   1.000
_cell.angle_alpha   90.00
_cell.angle_beta   90.00
_cell.angle_gamma   90.00
#
_symmetry.space_group_name_H-M   'P 1'
#
loop_
_entity.id
_entity.type
_entity.pdbx_description
1 polymer ?
#
loop_
_entity_poly.entity_id
_entity_poly.type
_entity_poly.pdbx_seq_one_letter_code
_entity_poly.pdbx_strand_id
1 'polypeptide(L)'
;VHIHLNEGVVSTQCSCPRGQALCHHIAALLYHGHYNISSTDKAREWGVKGKAAGNKDEIETIDKLYPREPYSALVREISANKIEQFRHKLRQSNVVGFAWLLQPEANNEISVLVPPIDEILFSEAYLHAKNKEEYLLSQCEVDQQKIQQVAEFTIGQHKNEGWMIARKMRLTASKFGTILSACKRDKYSPSLFKSLLEGYDLQKVLA
;
A
#
# COMPACT_ATOMS: atom_id res chain seq x y z
N VAL A 1 6.26 -2.12 1.75
CA VAL A 1 5.47 -3.12 2.49
C VAL A 1 6.46 -4.12 3.06
N HIS A 2 6.39 -4.39 4.37
CA HIS A 2 7.25 -5.36 5.04
C HIS A 2 6.38 -6.48 5.61
N ILE A 3 6.81 -7.72 5.42
CA ILE A 3 6.13 -8.91 5.93
C ILE A 3 7.18 -9.75 6.64
N HIS A 4 6.97 -10.01 7.92
CA HIS A 4 7.79 -10.95 8.69
C HIS A 4 7.16 -12.34 8.61
N LEU A 5 7.92 -13.31 8.11
CA LEU A 5 7.48 -14.69 7.93
C LEU A 5 8.19 -15.61 8.95
N ASN A 6 7.43 -16.44 9.65
CA ASN A 6 7.91 -17.57 10.45
C ASN A 6 6.80 -18.63 10.49
N GLU A 7 6.95 -19.72 9.72
CA GLU A 7 5.92 -20.74 9.49
C GLU A 7 4.53 -20.17 9.09
N GLY A 8 4.53 -18.96 8.52
CA GLY A 8 3.34 -18.16 8.31
C GLY A 8 3.62 -16.67 8.47
N VAL A 9 2.60 -15.84 8.29
CA VAL A 9 2.72 -14.38 8.42
C VAL A 9 2.66 -14.00 9.90
N VAL A 10 3.79 -13.58 10.47
CA VAL A 10 3.89 -13.18 11.88
C VAL A 10 3.50 -11.71 12.07
N SER A 11 4.01 -10.84 11.19
CA SER A 11 3.68 -9.42 11.22
C SER A 11 3.70 -8.85 9.80
N THR A 12 2.86 -7.84 9.59
CA THR A 12 2.79 -7.11 8.32
C THR A 12 2.75 -5.63 8.60
N GLN A 13 3.47 -4.87 7.79
CA GLN A 13 3.55 -3.41 7.89
C GLN A 13 3.40 -2.81 6.50
N CYS A 14 2.36 -2.00 6.33
CA CYS A 14 2.03 -1.33 5.09
C CYS A 14 2.02 0.17 5.39
N SER A 15 2.88 0.93 4.73
CA SER A 15 2.96 2.39 4.90
C SER A 15 1.81 3.15 4.23
N CYS A 16 0.84 2.44 3.64
CA CYS A 16 -0.31 3.06 3.02
C CYS A 16 -1.31 3.56 4.09
N PRO A 17 -2.20 4.51 3.74
CA PRO A 17 -3.19 5.05 4.67
C PRO A 17 -4.09 4.00 5.35
N ARG A 18 -4.38 2.86 4.70
CA ARG A 18 -5.18 1.73 5.24
C ARG A 18 -4.37 0.74 6.12
N GLY A 19 -3.12 1.07 6.44
CA GLY A 19 -1.98 0.21 6.78
C GLY A 19 -2.02 -0.78 7.96
N GLN A 20 -3.17 -1.32 8.37
CA GLN A 20 -3.26 -2.34 9.42
C GLN A 20 -3.88 -3.64 8.87
N ALA A 21 -3.10 -4.41 8.12
CA ALA A 21 -3.51 -5.68 7.45
C ALA A 21 -4.71 -5.61 6.48
N LEU A 22 -5.31 -4.43 6.30
CA LEU A 22 -6.50 -4.18 5.47
C LEU A 22 -6.18 -3.47 4.15
N CYS A 23 -4.90 -3.40 3.75
CA CYS A 23 -4.47 -2.79 2.49
C CYS A 23 -4.29 -3.84 1.38
N HIS A 24 -4.64 -3.49 0.13
CA HIS A 24 -4.46 -4.37 -1.04
C HIS A 24 -3.00 -4.78 -1.25
N HIS A 25 -2.05 -3.93 -0.85
CA HIS A 25 -0.63 -4.18 -1.07
C HIS A 25 -0.10 -5.41 -0.31
N ILE A 26 -0.55 -5.65 0.93
CA ILE A 26 -0.12 -6.84 1.69
C ILE A 26 -0.72 -8.08 1.04
N ALA A 27 -2.02 -8.07 0.73
CA ALA A 27 -2.69 -9.21 0.11
C ALA A 27 -2.08 -9.54 -1.26
N ALA A 28 -1.86 -8.54 -2.11
CA ALA A 28 -1.23 -8.71 -3.42
C ALA A 28 0.19 -9.29 -3.29
N LEU A 29 0.98 -8.81 -2.32
CA LEU A 29 2.33 -9.32 -2.07
C LEU A 29 2.31 -10.78 -1.57
N LEU A 30 1.38 -11.13 -0.68
CA LEU A 30 1.21 -12.51 -0.20
C LEU A 30 0.72 -13.45 -1.31
N TYR A 31 -0.21 -13.03 -2.15
CA TYR A 31 -0.66 -13.80 -3.31
C TYR A 31 0.46 -13.98 -4.32
N HIS A 32 1.20 -12.92 -4.62
CA HIS A 32 2.37 -12.99 -5.47
C HIS A 32 3.40 -13.96 -4.89
N GLY A 33 3.68 -13.88 -3.59
CA GLY A 33 4.53 -14.82 -2.88
C GLY A 33 4.05 -16.26 -3.00
N HIS A 34 2.78 -16.54 -2.72
CA HIS A 34 2.21 -17.89 -2.79
C HIS A 34 2.34 -18.54 -4.18
N TYR A 35 2.12 -17.76 -5.25
CA TYR A 35 2.14 -18.29 -6.61
C TYR A 35 3.53 -18.27 -7.26
N ASN A 36 4.42 -17.36 -6.85
CA ASN A 36 5.70 -17.14 -7.54
C ASN A 36 6.93 -17.51 -6.68
N ILE A 37 6.78 -17.57 -5.35
CA ILE A 37 7.81 -18.06 -4.44
C ILE A 37 7.40 -19.50 -4.08
N SER A 38 7.84 -20.46 -4.89
CA SER A 38 7.52 -21.87 -4.63
C SER A 38 8.17 -22.33 -3.33
N SER A 39 7.49 -23.22 -2.60
CA SER A 39 8.03 -23.97 -1.46
C SER A 39 9.10 -24.99 -1.87
N THR A 40 9.85 -24.73 -2.94
CA THR A 40 10.94 -25.58 -3.45
C THR A 40 12.28 -24.85 -3.30
N ASP A 41 12.60 -24.45 -2.07
CA ASP A 41 13.96 -24.05 -1.66
C ASP A 41 14.95 -25.24 -1.64
N LYS A 42 14.50 -26.43 -2.02
CA LYS A 42 15.41 -27.48 -2.44
C LYS A 42 15.59 -27.36 -3.94
N ALA A 43 16.70 -26.76 -4.35
CA ALA A 43 17.26 -27.00 -5.68
C ALA A 43 17.21 -28.51 -5.92
N ARG A 44 16.34 -28.95 -6.83
CA ARG A 44 16.26 -30.35 -7.20
C ARG A 44 17.47 -30.63 -8.07
N GLU A 45 18.58 -30.98 -7.41
CA GLU A 45 19.70 -31.60 -8.09
C GLU A 45 19.21 -32.96 -8.56
N TRP A 46 18.80 -33.03 -9.82
CA TRP A 46 18.71 -34.31 -10.50
C TRP A 46 20.14 -34.86 -10.52
N GLY A 47 20.38 -35.96 -9.80
CA GLY A 47 21.61 -36.72 -9.94
C GLY A 47 21.66 -37.29 -11.36
N VAL A 48 22.11 -36.47 -12.30
CA VAL A 48 22.34 -36.89 -13.68
C VAL A 48 23.53 -37.84 -13.63
N LYS A 49 23.23 -39.14 -13.51
CA LYS A 49 24.20 -40.18 -13.84
C LYS A 49 24.55 -39.97 -15.31
N GLY A 50 25.79 -39.57 -15.55
CA GLY A 50 26.23 -39.13 -16.87
C GLY A 50 26.14 -40.19 -17.97
N LYS A 51 26.40 -39.67 -19.16
CA LYS A 51 26.55 -40.28 -20.50
C LYS A 51 25.27 -40.15 -21.33
N ALA A 52 25.30 -39.68 -22.58
CA ALA A 52 26.38 -39.67 -23.55
C ALA A 52 26.34 -38.42 -24.45
N ALA A 53 27.49 -38.04 -24.97
CA ALA A 53 27.59 -37.20 -26.14
C ALA A 53 26.92 -37.92 -27.33
N GLY A 54 25.74 -37.47 -27.73
CA GLY A 54 24.99 -38.02 -28.85
C GLY A 54 23.72 -37.23 -29.08
N ASN A 55 23.69 -36.51 -30.20
CA ASN A 55 22.65 -35.60 -30.69
C ASN A 55 22.23 -34.42 -29.80
N LYS A 56 22.68 -33.23 -30.23
CA LYS A 56 21.98 -31.95 -29.99
C LYS A 56 20.69 -31.92 -30.83
N ASP A 57 19.81 -32.90 -30.65
CA ASP A 57 18.46 -32.74 -31.19
C ASP A 57 17.74 -31.71 -30.33
N GLU A 58 17.14 -30.75 -31.03
CA GLU A 58 16.56 -29.52 -30.52
C GLU A 58 15.91 -29.68 -29.13
N ILE A 59 16.30 -28.81 -28.18
CA ILE A 59 15.53 -28.63 -26.95
C ILE A 59 14.18 -28.05 -27.37
N GLU A 60 13.18 -28.92 -27.55
CA GLU A 60 11.80 -28.49 -27.74
C GLU A 60 11.27 -27.94 -26.43
N THR A 61 10.97 -26.65 -26.41
CA THR A 61 10.35 -26.00 -25.26
C THR A 61 8.95 -26.58 -25.03
N ILE A 62 8.49 -26.55 -23.77
CA ILE A 62 7.13 -26.98 -23.42
C ILE A 62 6.07 -26.26 -24.28
N ASP A 63 6.33 -25.02 -24.68
CA ASP A 63 5.43 -24.25 -25.55
C ASP A 63 5.36 -24.79 -26.99
N LYS A 64 6.41 -25.45 -27.50
CA LYS A 64 6.40 -26.16 -28.80
C LYS A 64 5.59 -27.46 -28.71
N LEU A 65 5.74 -28.20 -27.61
CA LEU A 65 5.05 -29.48 -27.38
C LEU A 65 3.57 -29.30 -27.00
N TYR A 66 3.26 -28.20 -26.32
CA TYR A 66 1.93 -27.85 -25.84
C TYR A 66 1.64 -26.40 -26.24
N PRO A 67 1.33 -26.13 -27.52
CA PRO A 67 0.95 -24.81 -27.96
C PRO A 67 -0.28 -24.37 -27.16
N ARG A 68 -0.11 -23.32 -26.36
CA ARG A 68 -1.21 -22.77 -25.56
C ARG A 68 -2.19 -22.10 -26.49
N GLU A 69 -3.37 -22.68 -26.62
CA GLU A 69 -4.49 -21.92 -27.17
C GLU A 69 -4.72 -20.68 -26.29
N PRO A 70 -5.10 -19.54 -26.87
CA PRO A 70 -5.47 -18.36 -26.09
C PRO A 70 -6.66 -18.71 -25.19
N TYR A 71 -6.35 -19.02 -23.93
CA TYR A 71 -7.35 -19.35 -22.94
C TYR A 71 -8.16 -18.10 -22.60
N SER A 72 -9.46 -18.15 -22.90
CA SER A 72 -10.42 -17.21 -22.34
C SER A 72 -11.39 -17.99 -21.45
N ALA A 73 -11.44 -17.65 -20.16
CA ALA A 73 -12.41 -18.20 -19.23
C ALA A 73 -13.86 -17.81 -19.58
N LEU A 74 -14.05 -16.82 -20.45
CA LEU A 74 -15.35 -16.27 -20.81
C LEU A 74 -15.49 -16.19 -22.34
N VAL A 75 -16.55 -16.81 -22.85
CA VAL A 75 -16.93 -16.77 -24.28
C VAL A 75 -17.48 -15.40 -24.68
N ARG A 76 -17.94 -14.61 -23.71
CA ARG A 76 -18.55 -13.30 -23.93
C ARG A 76 -17.51 -12.18 -23.84
N GLU A 77 -17.65 -11.18 -24.71
CA GLU A 77 -16.94 -9.91 -24.55
C GLU A 77 -17.43 -9.19 -23.29
N ILE A 78 -16.47 -8.77 -22.47
CA ILE A 78 -16.72 -8.05 -21.23
C ILE A 78 -16.49 -6.57 -21.47
N SER A 79 -17.56 -5.77 -21.48
CA SER A 79 -17.45 -4.32 -21.55
C SER A 79 -17.12 -3.73 -20.17
N ALA A 80 -16.45 -2.57 -20.15
CA ALA A 80 -16.11 -1.86 -18.91
C ALA A 80 -17.33 -1.62 -18.01
N ASN A 81 -18.48 -1.29 -18.60
CA ASN A 81 -19.74 -1.08 -17.87
C ASN A 81 -20.21 -2.37 -17.15
N LYS A 82 -20.09 -3.55 -17.78
CA LYS A 82 -20.45 -4.82 -17.12
C LYS A 82 -19.53 -5.14 -15.93
N ILE A 83 -18.25 -4.78 -16.02
CA ILE A 83 -17.30 -4.93 -14.91
C ILE A 83 -17.72 -4.02 -13.75
N GLU A 84 -18.08 -2.78 -14.04
CA GLU A 84 -18.50 -1.81 -13.04
C GLU A 84 -19.80 -2.23 -12.33
N GLN A 85 -20.80 -2.70 -13.08
CA GLN A 85 -22.04 -3.25 -12.51
C GLN A 85 -21.78 -4.48 -11.63
N PHE A 86 -20.89 -5.37 -12.05
CA PHE A 86 -20.51 -6.53 -11.25
C PHE A 86 -19.82 -6.12 -9.95
N ARG A 87 -18.87 -5.17 -10.00
CA ARG A 87 -18.24 -4.57 -8.82
C ARG A 87 -19.27 -3.95 -7.88
N HIS A 88 -20.25 -3.22 -8.41
CA HIS A 88 -21.32 -2.62 -7.62
C HIS A 88 -22.17 -3.68 -6.89
N LYS A 89 -22.56 -4.76 -7.58
CA LYS A 89 -23.30 -5.87 -6.97
C LYS A 89 -22.50 -6.58 -5.87
N LEU A 90 -21.20 -6.76 -6.08
CA LEU A 90 -20.34 -7.38 -5.07
C LEU A 90 -20.21 -6.53 -3.80
N ARG A 91 -20.16 -5.19 -3.94
CA ARG A 91 -20.14 -4.26 -2.80
C ARG A 91 -21.39 -4.37 -1.92
N GLN A 92 -22.54 -4.68 -2.51
CA GLN A 92 -23.81 -4.84 -1.81
C GLN A 92 -23.95 -6.21 -1.14
N SER A 93 -23.14 -7.18 -1.56
CA SER A 93 -23.13 -8.50 -0.94
C SER A 93 -22.29 -8.49 0.34
N ASN A 94 -22.92 -8.85 1.43
CA ASN A 94 -22.37 -9.07 2.76
C ASN A 94 -21.63 -10.42 2.90
N VAL A 95 -21.54 -11.19 1.81
CA VAL A 95 -21.02 -12.57 1.79
C VAL A 95 -19.50 -12.61 1.57
N VAL A 96 -18.91 -11.57 0.99
CA VAL A 96 -17.46 -11.53 0.69
C VAL A 96 -16.79 -10.43 1.50
N GLY A 97 -16.12 -10.82 2.60
CA GLY A 97 -15.24 -9.96 3.40
C GLY A 97 -14.05 -9.36 2.61
N PHE A 98 -13.90 -9.72 1.34
CA PHE A 98 -12.90 -9.23 0.40
C PHE A 98 -13.48 -8.43 -0.77
N ALA A 99 -14.76 -8.01 -0.72
CA ALA A 99 -15.34 -7.14 -1.76
C ALA A 99 -14.58 -5.81 -1.91
N TRP A 100 -13.84 -5.41 -0.87
CA TRP A 100 -12.90 -4.29 -0.92
C TRP A 100 -11.71 -4.54 -1.87
N LEU A 101 -11.30 -5.79 -2.14
CA LEU A 101 -10.20 -6.14 -3.05
C LEU A 101 -10.46 -5.67 -4.49
N LEU A 102 -11.73 -5.53 -4.85
CA LEU A 102 -12.18 -5.17 -6.20
C LEU A 102 -12.49 -3.68 -6.33
N GLN A 103 -12.20 -2.88 -5.30
CA GLN A 103 -12.27 -1.42 -5.40
C GLN A 103 -11.19 -0.92 -6.37
N PRO A 104 -11.48 0.16 -7.12
CA PRO A 104 -10.41 0.88 -7.78
C PRO A 104 -9.38 1.37 -6.75
N GLU A 105 -8.14 1.57 -7.19
CA GLU A 105 -7.14 2.22 -6.34
C GLU A 105 -7.58 3.64 -5.96
N ALA A 106 -7.09 4.12 -4.83
CA ALA A 106 -7.41 5.45 -4.34
C ALA A 106 -6.95 6.50 -5.34
N ASN A 107 -7.82 7.48 -5.60
CA ASN A 107 -7.44 8.61 -6.43
C ASN A 107 -6.41 9.48 -5.67
N ASN A 108 -5.26 9.70 -6.29
CA ASN A 108 -4.13 10.46 -5.71
C ASN A 108 -4.27 11.98 -5.90
N GLU A 109 -5.38 12.48 -6.46
CA GLU A 109 -5.65 13.92 -6.62
C GLU A 109 -5.51 14.72 -5.31
N ILE A 110 -5.88 14.12 -4.17
CA ILE A 110 -5.73 14.75 -2.85
C ILE A 110 -4.27 15.03 -2.47
N SER A 111 -3.33 14.23 -2.96
CA SER A 111 -1.90 14.40 -2.70
C SER A 111 -1.33 15.66 -3.38
N VAL A 112 -1.99 16.14 -4.44
CA VAL A 112 -1.66 17.40 -5.12
C VAL A 112 -2.13 18.59 -4.29
N LEU A 113 -3.31 18.48 -3.67
CA LEU A 113 -3.87 19.53 -2.82
C LEU A 113 -3.12 19.64 -1.49
N VAL A 114 -2.78 18.49 -0.92
CA VAL A 114 -2.11 18.36 0.37
C VAL A 114 -0.94 17.39 0.22
N PRO A 115 0.31 17.89 0.18
CA PRO A 115 1.46 17.05 -0.05
C PRO A 115 1.59 16.01 1.07
N PRO A 116 1.92 14.75 0.76
CA PRO A 116 2.17 13.73 1.77
C PRO A 116 3.36 14.13 2.65
N ILE A 117 3.18 14.12 3.97
CA ILE A 117 4.22 14.56 4.91
C ILE A 117 5.46 13.68 4.83
N ASP A 118 5.29 12.38 4.59
CA ASP A 118 6.40 11.47 4.35
C ASP A 118 7.22 11.85 3.12
N GLU A 119 6.59 12.21 2.01
CA GLU A 119 7.31 12.66 0.82
C GLU A 119 8.12 13.94 1.09
N ILE A 120 7.57 14.87 1.88
CA ILE A 120 8.29 16.08 2.29
C ILE A 120 9.50 15.71 3.17
N LEU A 121 9.27 14.93 4.23
CA LEU A 121 10.30 14.58 5.22
C LEU A 121 11.43 13.71 4.64
N PHE A 122 11.15 12.93 3.60
CA PHE A 122 12.14 12.08 2.92
C PHE A 122 12.72 12.70 1.65
N SER A 123 12.31 13.92 1.28
CA SER A 123 12.86 14.62 0.13
C SER A 123 14.31 15.06 0.38
N GLU A 124 15.16 14.99 -0.65
CA GLU A 124 16.53 15.49 -0.58
C GLU A 124 16.57 16.98 -0.19
N ALA A 125 15.60 17.75 -0.68
CA ALA A 125 15.45 19.16 -0.37
C ALA A 125 15.24 19.41 1.13
N TYR A 126 14.42 18.60 1.82
CA TYR A 126 14.26 18.70 3.28
C TYR A 126 15.51 18.23 4.04
N LEU A 127 16.16 17.16 3.59
CA LEU A 127 17.37 16.63 4.24
C LEU A 127 18.53 17.62 4.19
N HIS A 128 18.66 18.36 3.09
CA HIS A 128 19.70 19.37 2.87
C HIS A 128 19.27 20.80 3.20
N ALA A 129 18.04 21.03 3.65
CA ALA A 129 17.56 22.35 4.03
C ALA A 129 18.39 22.90 5.21
N LYS A 130 18.84 24.15 5.09
CA LYS A 130 19.53 24.86 6.18
C LYS A 130 18.63 25.03 7.41
N ASN A 131 17.35 25.31 7.16
CA ASN A 131 16.32 25.45 8.19
C ASN A 131 15.17 24.46 7.88
N LYS A 132 15.18 23.32 8.55
CA LYS A 132 14.19 22.25 8.35
C LYS A 132 12.79 22.66 8.79
N GLU A 133 12.69 23.45 9.86
CA GLU A 133 11.40 23.92 10.37
C GLU A 133 10.71 24.85 9.38
N GLU A 134 11.43 25.86 8.89
CA GLU A 134 10.92 26.81 7.90
C GLU A 134 10.57 26.13 6.58
N TYR A 135 11.40 25.19 6.12
CA TYR A 135 11.07 24.38 4.95
C TYR A 135 9.77 23.61 5.15
N LEU A 136 9.61 22.91 6.27
CA LEU A 136 8.40 22.13 6.55
C LEU A 136 7.16 23.02 6.62
N LEU A 137 7.26 24.19 7.26
CA LEU A 137 6.18 25.16 7.34
C LEU A 137 5.77 25.66 5.95
N SER A 138 6.73 26.02 5.11
CA SER A 138 6.45 26.49 3.74
C SER A 138 5.77 25.42 2.87
N GLN A 139 6.18 24.15 3.00
CA GLN A 139 5.58 23.05 2.24
C GLN A 139 4.21 22.63 2.77
N CYS A 140 3.94 22.85 4.06
CA CYS A 140 2.66 22.51 4.69
C CYS A 140 1.66 23.66 4.68
N GLU A 141 2.04 24.82 4.15
CA GLU A 141 1.17 25.99 4.08
C GLU A 141 -0.03 25.72 3.16
N VAL A 142 -1.22 26.00 3.69
CA VAL A 142 -2.50 25.82 2.99
C VAL A 142 -3.25 27.15 2.94
N ASP A 143 -3.70 27.51 1.76
CA ASP A 143 -4.55 28.67 1.56
C ASP A 143 -6.03 28.31 1.74
N GLN A 144 -6.89 29.32 1.80
CA GLN A 144 -8.32 29.12 2.00
C GLN A 144 -8.97 28.34 0.84
N GLN A 145 -8.42 28.48 -0.37
CA GLN A 145 -8.90 27.74 -1.54
C GLN A 145 -8.59 26.25 -1.43
N LYS A 146 -7.36 25.85 -1.08
CA LYS A 146 -6.99 24.45 -0.82
C LYS A 146 -7.82 23.87 0.31
N ILE A 147 -8.08 24.64 1.39
CA ILE A 147 -8.93 24.18 2.49
C ILE A 147 -10.32 23.79 1.98
N GLN A 148 -10.93 24.63 1.14
CA GLN A 148 -12.25 24.37 0.56
C GLN A 148 -12.22 23.13 -0.36
N GLN A 149 -11.23 23.04 -1.24
CA GLN A 149 -11.07 21.91 -2.16
C GLN A 149 -10.85 20.58 -1.41
N VAL A 150 -10.04 20.59 -0.35
CA VAL A 150 -9.82 19.41 0.51
C VAL A 150 -11.11 19.01 1.22
N ALA A 151 -11.87 19.98 1.73
CA ALA A 151 -13.15 19.69 2.39
C ALA A 151 -14.13 18.99 1.43
N GLU A 152 -14.22 19.47 0.19
CA GLU A 152 -15.05 18.87 -0.87
C GLU A 152 -14.54 17.47 -1.27
N PHE A 153 -13.23 17.31 -1.46
CA PHE A 153 -12.63 16.05 -1.87
C PHE A 153 -12.73 14.97 -0.79
N THR A 154 -12.83 15.35 0.48
CA THR A 154 -12.86 14.44 1.63
C THR A 154 -14.26 14.20 2.21
N ILE A 155 -15.32 14.58 1.47
CA ILE A 155 -16.71 14.26 1.82
C ILE A 155 -16.87 12.75 2.02
N GLY A 156 -17.56 12.36 3.10
CA GLY A 156 -17.70 10.96 3.51
C GLY A 156 -16.65 10.48 4.51
N GLN A 157 -15.64 11.30 4.81
CA GLN A 157 -14.68 11.11 5.91
C GLN A 157 -14.03 9.72 5.88
N HIS A 158 -14.18 8.91 6.93
CA HIS A 158 -13.58 7.58 7.04
C HIS A 158 -13.97 6.59 5.93
N LYS A 159 -15.04 6.86 5.17
CA LYS A 159 -15.44 6.04 4.00
C LYS A 159 -14.76 6.49 2.71
N ASN A 160 -14.14 7.68 2.72
CA ASN A 160 -13.44 8.27 1.59
C ASN A 160 -11.93 8.03 1.75
N GLU A 161 -11.32 7.45 0.73
CA GLU A 161 -9.88 7.14 0.75
C GLU A 161 -9.02 8.40 0.74
N GLY A 162 -9.49 9.47 0.09
CA GLY A 162 -8.84 10.78 0.11
C GLY A 162 -8.76 11.40 1.50
N TRP A 163 -9.77 11.17 2.35
CA TRP A 163 -9.72 11.61 3.75
C TRP A 163 -8.60 10.91 4.53
N MET A 164 -8.40 9.61 4.28
CA MET A 164 -7.32 8.84 4.91
C MET A 164 -5.94 9.33 4.44
N ILE A 165 -5.79 9.62 3.14
CA ILE A 165 -4.54 10.15 2.57
C ILE A 165 -4.24 11.53 3.17
N ALA A 166 -5.20 12.45 3.15
CA ALA A 166 -5.02 13.80 3.67
C ALA A 166 -4.68 13.82 5.16
N ARG A 167 -5.24 12.88 5.94
CA ARG A 167 -5.02 12.77 7.40
C ARG A 167 -3.66 12.15 7.76
N LYS A 168 -3.11 11.31 6.90
CA LYS A 168 -1.89 10.53 7.17
C LYS A 168 -0.75 11.43 7.66
N MET A 169 -0.10 11.04 8.75
CA MET A 169 1.05 11.76 9.33
C MET A 169 0.77 13.23 9.76
N ARG A 170 -0.50 13.58 10.00
CA ARG A 170 -0.90 14.92 10.48
C ARG A 170 -1.52 14.88 11.87
N LEU A 171 -1.33 15.96 12.62
CA LEU A 171 -2.00 16.16 13.90
C LEU A 171 -3.47 16.50 13.65
N THR A 172 -4.36 15.92 14.45
CA THR A 172 -5.81 16.07 14.25
C THR A 172 -6.48 16.64 15.49
N ALA A 173 -7.58 17.37 15.29
CA ALA A 173 -8.27 18.07 16.37
C ALA A 173 -8.63 17.16 17.55
N SER A 174 -9.03 15.91 17.27
CA SER A 174 -9.37 14.92 18.31
C SER A 174 -8.19 14.51 19.21
N LYS A 175 -6.95 14.75 18.78
CA LYS A 175 -5.73 14.47 19.55
C LYS A 175 -5.09 15.72 20.15
N PHE A 176 -5.58 16.92 19.79
CA PHE A 176 -4.94 18.19 20.15
C PHE A 176 -4.90 18.44 21.66
N GLY A 177 -5.95 18.08 22.40
CA GLY A 177 -5.96 18.19 23.86
C GLY A 177 -4.87 17.36 24.55
N THR A 178 -4.60 16.16 24.04
CA THR A 178 -3.52 15.29 24.54
C THR A 178 -2.15 15.89 24.25
N ILE A 179 -1.97 16.49 23.07
CA ILE A 179 -0.74 17.17 22.66
C ILE A 179 -0.47 18.38 23.56
N LEU A 180 -1.45 19.26 23.72
CA LEU A 180 -1.34 20.43 24.60
C LEU A 180 -1.01 20.03 26.03
N SER A 181 -1.62 18.95 26.52
CA SER A 181 -1.33 18.42 27.86
C SER A 181 0.10 17.88 27.98
N ALA A 182 0.65 17.27 26.92
CA ALA A 182 2.03 16.82 26.87
C ALA A 182 3.01 18.00 26.86
N CYS A 183 2.75 19.04 26.04
CA CYS A 183 3.54 20.26 25.99
C CYS A 183 3.55 20.99 27.33
N LYS A 184 2.39 21.14 28.00
CA LYS A 184 2.30 21.76 29.33
C LYS A 184 3.11 21.05 30.40
N ARG A 185 3.24 19.73 30.28
CA ARG A 185 3.98 18.88 31.23
C ARG A 185 5.45 18.68 30.84
N ASP A 186 5.84 19.16 29.66
CA ASP A 186 7.11 18.88 28.99
C ASP A 186 7.50 17.38 29.02
N LYS A 187 6.51 16.51 28.74
CA LYS A 187 6.67 15.05 28.81
C LYS A 187 6.05 14.39 27.59
N TYR A 188 6.90 13.77 26.77
CA TYR A 188 6.53 13.11 25.53
C TYR A 188 6.78 11.60 25.63
N SER A 189 5.78 10.85 26.08
CA SER A 189 5.92 9.41 26.25
C SER A 189 5.89 8.66 24.90
N PRO A 190 6.54 7.49 24.78
CA PRO A 190 6.43 6.66 23.58
C PRO A 190 4.97 6.29 23.24
N SER A 191 4.11 6.15 24.25
CA SER A 191 2.67 5.91 24.08
C SER A 191 1.94 7.07 23.41
N LEU A 192 2.37 8.32 23.65
CA LEU A 192 1.83 9.49 22.97
C LEU A 192 2.12 9.40 21.47
N PHE A 193 3.38 9.19 21.10
CA PHE A 193 3.78 9.04 19.70
C PHE A 193 3.08 7.87 19.02
N LYS A 194 2.96 6.72 19.69
CA LYS A 194 2.19 5.58 19.17
C LYS A 194 0.72 5.95 18.88
N SER A 195 0.11 6.77 19.74
CA SER A 195 -1.26 7.23 19.52
C SER A 195 -1.39 8.28 18.41
N LEU A 196 -0.42 9.17 18.28
CA LEU A 196 -0.41 10.22 17.25
C LEU A 196 -0.11 9.68 15.86
N LEU A 197 0.74 8.67 15.78
CA LEU A 197 1.13 8.05 14.52
C LEU A 197 0.08 7.09 13.97
N GLU A 198 -0.94 6.69 14.75
CA GLU A 198 -2.03 5.81 14.29
C GLU A 198 -1.55 4.50 13.59
N GLY A 199 -0.31 4.05 13.90
CA GLY A 199 0.32 2.88 13.29
C GLY A 199 1.28 3.16 12.11
N TYR A 200 1.45 4.43 11.72
CA TYR A 200 2.50 4.85 10.78
C TYR A 200 3.87 4.85 11.43
N ASP A 201 4.91 4.63 10.63
CA ASP A 201 6.29 4.45 11.10
C ASP A 201 7.17 5.62 10.68
N LEU A 202 7.88 6.17 11.67
CA LEU A 202 8.81 7.29 11.54
C LEU A 202 10.28 6.86 11.64
N GLN A 203 10.60 5.56 11.78
CA GLN A 203 11.97 5.09 11.95
C GLN A 203 12.94 5.59 10.87
N LYS A 204 12.45 5.85 9.65
CA LYS A 204 13.25 6.41 8.55
C LYS A 204 13.61 7.90 8.71
N VAL A 205 12.90 8.65 9.55
CA VAL A 205 13.14 10.10 9.79
C VAL A 205 14.16 10.31 10.91
N LEU A 206 14.36 9.30 11.77
CA LEU A 206 15.28 9.35 12.91
C LEU A 206 16.74 8.93 12.57
N ALA A 207 17.03 8.67 11.29
CA ALA A 207 18.36 8.33 10.79
C ALA A 207 19.15 9.57 10.36
#